data_AF-A0A3D1LJ83-F1
#
_entry.id   AF-A0A3D1LJ83-F1
#
_cell.length_a   1.000
_cell.length_b   1.000
_cell.length_c   1.000
_cell.angle_alpha   90.00
_cell.angle_beta   90.00
_cell.angle_gamma   90.00
#
_symmetry.space_group_name_H-M   'P 1'
#
loop_
_entity.id
_entity.type
_entity.pdbx_description
1 polymer ?
#
loop_
_entity_poly.entity_id
_entity_poly.type
_entity_poly.pdbx_seq_one_letter_code
_entity_poly.pdbx_strand_id
1 'polypeptide(L)'
;MINKASNIWKEYRKTLLDEVLPAVSRGEIFTASNLMSGVQAERFNVFSTTVATMVETIRRDVMATEEAVSAAVLNKIIINTVVALFTIGVITLFSYLVTRSITGPLNACVDFARTVADGRLNLRLEVSGGGETAALAVAMNTMAENLNSMVSRVNTAAEVLTSIDNNIEKAAHQVVSSAQLQEKSVKETSQAVTQIKDSVREVSEGVDQLATSAGETASSSLEMAASIEEVAISAEKLGGAVEEVSSSITEMASSIREIGASIVNLLDASSTTASSIAEMDATIKQVEKNAMDTSAISESVRSDAETGKKAVEEAIAGMQAIRSSSKITAEVIENLSLRANDIGAILSVIDEVAEQTNLLALNAAIIAAQAGEHGKGFAVVADEIRELAERTSSSTREIAAVIKGVQEDTRRAVDAISQAENSIAEGEKLSQHSGAALEKIVTGVKRASIQVSEIARATVEQARGSHCIKEAMESVEEMVGHIANSAREHTQGTDLITSAVERMKDLTTHVRTSTREQSRASSLIARSTENVTSLVGHIRDACRLQVESSVKISESVNNIQISTNANSHAAKVMDASVTGLSRQIDLLEKEMTGFKI
;
A
#
# COMPACT_ATOMS: atom_id res chain seq x y z
N MET A 1 -182.64 -37.58 69.88
CA MET A 1 -182.76 -36.71 71.07
C MET A 1 -184.10 -35.96 71.13
N ILE A 2 -184.62 -35.36 70.05
CA ILE A 2 -185.91 -34.61 70.04
C ILE A 2 -187.16 -35.48 70.36
N ASN A 3 -187.31 -36.66 69.74
CA ASN A 3 -188.50 -37.50 69.93
C ASN A 3 -188.66 -38.11 71.34
N LYS A 4 -187.56 -38.32 72.06
CA LYS A 4 -187.60 -38.87 73.42
C LYS A 4 -188.01 -37.81 74.46
N ALA A 5 -187.62 -36.56 74.20
CA ALA A 5 -188.03 -35.40 74.98
C ALA A 5 -189.54 -35.11 74.79
N SER A 6 -190.01 -35.16 73.55
CA SER A 6 -191.41 -34.92 73.15
C SER A 6 -192.49 -35.74 73.90
N ASN A 7 -192.27 -37.03 74.16
CA ASN A 7 -193.32 -37.88 74.77
C ASN A 7 -193.50 -37.67 76.28
N ILE A 8 -192.44 -37.32 77.01
CA ILE A 8 -192.45 -37.25 78.49
C ILE A 8 -193.29 -36.06 79.00
N TRP A 9 -193.27 -34.94 78.28
CA TRP A 9 -194.06 -33.73 78.62
C TRP A 9 -195.57 -33.91 78.44
N LYS A 10 -195.97 -34.64 77.39
CA LYS A 10 -197.39 -34.86 77.04
C LYS A 10 -198.15 -35.63 78.13
N GLU A 11 -197.53 -36.62 78.75
CA GLU A 11 -198.15 -37.41 79.83
C GLU A 11 -198.12 -36.69 81.19
N TYR A 12 -197.06 -35.93 81.49
CA TYR A 12 -196.98 -35.09 82.71
C TYR A 12 -198.11 -34.05 82.76
N ARG A 13 -198.31 -33.35 81.63
CA ARG A 13 -199.33 -32.31 81.51
C ARG A 13 -200.76 -32.83 81.67
N LYS A 14 -201.05 -34.03 81.14
CA LYS A 14 -202.39 -34.62 81.12
C LYS A 14 -202.92 -34.90 82.53
N THR A 15 -202.13 -35.54 83.38
CA THR A 15 -202.52 -35.85 84.78
C THR A 15 -202.67 -34.60 85.65
N LEU A 16 -201.79 -33.63 85.46
CA LEU A 16 -201.82 -32.36 86.20
C LEU A 16 -203.15 -31.61 85.98
N LEU A 17 -203.57 -31.52 84.72
CA LEU A 17 -204.75 -30.75 84.32
C LEU A 17 -206.08 -31.51 84.52
N ASP A 18 -206.14 -32.81 84.20
CA ASP A 18 -207.41 -33.55 84.19
C ASP A 18 -207.80 -34.15 85.57
N GLU A 19 -206.85 -34.36 86.51
CA GLU A 19 -207.09 -35.08 87.78
C GLU A 19 -206.69 -34.29 89.05
N VAL A 20 -205.53 -33.63 89.06
CA VAL A 20 -205.02 -32.95 90.26
C VAL A 20 -205.79 -31.67 90.56
N LEU A 21 -205.94 -30.79 89.56
CA LEU A 21 -206.62 -29.51 89.69
C LEU A 21 -208.10 -29.63 90.18
N PRO A 22 -208.93 -30.56 89.67
CA PRO A 22 -210.31 -30.75 90.14
C PRO A 22 -210.45 -31.36 91.55
N ALA A 23 -209.42 -32.04 92.08
CA ALA A 23 -209.43 -32.54 93.46
C ALA A 23 -209.14 -31.41 94.47
N VAL A 24 -208.23 -30.50 94.11
CA VAL A 24 -207.81 -29.37 94.96
C VAL A 24 -208.93 -28.36 95.22
N SER A 25 -209.80 -28.11 94.24
CA SER A 25 -210.94 -27.19 94.42
C SER A 25 -212.09 -27.73 95.30
N ARG A 26 -212.10 -29.03 95.67
CA ARG A 26 -213.17 -29.70 96.46
C ARG A 26 -212.90 -29.89 97.97
N GLY A 27 -211.70 -29.60 98.48
CA GLY A 27 -211.37 -29.72 99.92
C GLY A 27 -210.67 -31.02 100.36
N GLU A 28 -210.37 -31.94 99.45
CA GLU A 28 -209.64 -33.20 99.72
C GLU A 28 -208.12 -33.05 99.49
N ILE A 29 -207.42 -32.48 100.47
CA ILE A 29 -205.99 -32.17 100.35
C ILE A 29 -205.09 -33.43 100.36
N PHE A 30 -205.45 -34.47 101.10
CA PHE A 30 -204.64 -35.70 101.22
C PHE A 30 -204.52 -36.46 99.87
N THR A 31 -205.56 -36.46 99.04
CA THR A 31 -205.60 -37.13 97.72
C THR A 31 -204.71 -36.42 96.69
N ALA A 32 -204.79 -35.09 96.63
CA ALA A 32 -204.00 -34.27 95.72
C ALA A 32 -202.49 -34.38 96.01
N SER A 33 -202.11 -34.45 97.28
CA SER A 33 -200.70 -34.62 97.67
C SER A 33 -200.13 -35.96 97.18
N ASN A 34 -200.89 -37.05 97.26
CA ASN A 34 -200.42 -38.40 96.90
C ASN A 34 -200.27 -38.58 95.37
N LEU A 35 -201.10 -37.92 94.56
CA LEU A 35 -201.01 -37.88 93.09
C LEU A 35 -199.74 -37.18 92.57
N MET A 36 -199.15 -36.27 93.36
CA MET A 36 -197.92 -35.54 93.01
C MET A 36 -196.63 -36.24 93.46
N SER A 37 -196.71 -37.21 94.36
CA SER A 37 -195.56 -38.01 94.83
C SER A 37 -195.43 -39.35 94.08
N GLY A 38 -194.22 -39.71 93.66
CA GLY A 38 -193.94 -40.89 92.82
C GLY A 38 -193.65 -40.53 91.35
N VAL A 39 -194.44 -41.08 90.41
CA VAL A 39 -194.16 -41.11 88.95
C VAL A 39 -194.03 -39.73 88.27
N GLN A 40 -194.66 -38.66 88.77
CA GLN A 40 -194.54 -37.33 88.17
C GLN A 40 -193.19 -36.63 88.48
N ALA A 41 -192.54 -36.90 89.62
CA ALA A 41 -191.29 -36.23 90.02
C ALA A 41 -190.06 -36.66 89.18
N GLU A 42 -189.98 -37.94 88.81
CA GLU A 42 -188.87 -38.49 88.02
C GLU A 42 -188.95 -38.09 86.53
N ARG A 43 -190.17 -37.91 86.00
CA ARG A 43 -190.41 -37.41 84.62
C ARG A 43 -189.89 -35.98 84.41
N PHE A 44 -189.98 -35.14 85.44
CA PHE A 44 -189.43 -33.77 85.39
C PHE A 44 -187.89 -33.75 85.28
N ASN A 45 -187.18 -34.70 85.92
CA ASN A 45 -185.70 -34.66 86.01
C ASN A 45 -184.98 -35.19 84.75
N VAL A 46 -185.55 -36.18 84.02
CA VAL A 46 -184.93 -36.76 82.79
C VAL A 46 -185.05 -35.86 81.55
N PHE A 47 -186.14 -35.10 81.43
CA PHE A 47 -186.36 -34.24 80.26
C PHE A 47 -185.41 -33.03 80.25
N SER A 48 -185.10 -32.43 81.40
CA SER A 48 -184.20 -31.27 81.49
C SER A 48 -182.75 -31.60 81.06
N THR A 49 -182.28 -32.82 81.33
CA THR A 49 -180.87 -33.22 81.12
C THR A 49 -180.52 -33.60 79.66
N THR A 50 -181.51 -34.00 78.83
CA THR A 50 -181.26 -34.52 77.45
C THR A 50 -181.21 -33.45 76.35
N VAL A 51 -181.85 -32.28 76.51
CA VAL A 51 -181.95 -31.26 75.44
C VAL A 51 -180.89 -30.15 75.58
N ALA A 52 -180.37 -29.88 76.78
CA ALA A 52 -179.18 -29.04 76.94
C ALA A 52 -177.96 -29.56 76.12
N THR A 53 -177.81 -30.88 75.94
CA THR A 53 -176.67 -31.51 75.21
C THR A 53 -176.78 -31.49 73.67
N MET A 54 -177.93 -31.16 73.08
CA MET A 54 -178.14 -31.26 71.62
C MET A 54 -177.86 -29.95 70.86
N VAL A 55 -178.24 -28.77 71.40
CA VAL A 55 -178.04 -27.47 70.71
C VAL A 55 -176.61 -26.94 70.88
N GLU A 56 -175.88 -27.39 71.89
CA GLU A 56 -174.43 -27.17 72.00
C GLU A 56 -173.62 -28.01 70.98
N THR A 57 -174.23 -29.02 70.32
CA THR A 57 -173.61 -29.94 69.31
C THR A 57 -174.07 -29.72 67.86
N ILE A 58 -175.00 -28.79 67.59
CA ILE A 58 -175.12 -28.08 66.28
C ILE A 58 -174.82 -26.59 66.51
N ARG A 59 -173.85 -26.31 67.39
CA ARG A 59 -172.48 -26.32 66.88
C ARG A 59 -172.42 -25.53 65.59
N ARG A 60 -171.81 -24.34 65.72
CA ARG A 60 -170.35 -24.21 65.52
C ARG A 60 -169.86 -24.63 64.12
N ASP A 61 -170.76 -24.96 63.19
CA ASP A 61 -170.53 -25.09 61.76
C ASP A 61 -171.04 -23.86 60.99
N VAL A 62 -172.07 -23.12 61.46
CA VAL A 62 -172.58 -21.93 60.74
C VAL A 62 -171.97 -20.61 61.20
N MET A 63 -171.50 -20.52 62.45
CA MET A 63 -170.65 -19.39 62.88
C MET A 63 -169.24 -19.42 62.25
N ALA A 64 -168.89 -20.36 61.35
CA ALA A 64 -167.59 -20.37 60.70
C ALA A 64 -167.56 -19.74 59.29
N THR A 65 -168.69 -19.63 58.57
CA THR A 65 -168.65 -19.28 57.13
C THR A 65 -169.10 -17.88 56.75
N GLU A 66 -170.08 -17.26 57.43
CA GLU A 66 -170.60 -15.97 56.93
C GLU A 66 -169.92 -14.74 57.54
N GLU A 67 -169.37 -14.86 58.75
CA GLU A 67 -168.59 -13.79 59.40
C GLU A 67 -167.20 -13.59 58.73
N ALA A 68 -166.72 -14.58 57.98
CA ALA A 68 -165.46 -14.49 57.23
C ALA A 68 -165.58 -13.66 55.93
N VAL A 69 -166.78 -13.48 55.35
CA VAL A 69 -166.91 -12.92 53.99
C VAL A 69 -167.36 -11.45 53.98
N SER A 70 -168.27 -11.02 54.85
CA SER A 70 -168.81 -9.64 54.75
C SER A 70 -167.90 -8.58 55.41
N ALA A 71 -167.22 -8.90 56.52
CA ALA A 71 -166.25 -7.99 57.14
C ALA A 71 -164.98 -7.80 56.29
N ALA A 72 -164.63 -8.77 55.43
CA ALA A 72 -163.48 -8.67 54.53
C ALA A 72 -163.67 -7.65 53.40
N VAL A 73 -164.92 -7.33 53.02
CA VAL A 73 -165.19 -6.42 51.89
C VAL A 73 -165.08 -4.95 52.29
N LEU A 74 -165.45 -4.57 53.52
CA LEU A 74 -165.35 -3.18 53.96
C LEU A 74 -163.89 -2.76 54.29
N ASN A 75 -163.08 -3.66 54.87
CA ASN A 75 -161.67 -3.37 55.17
C ASN A 75 -160.76 -3.33 53.93
N LYS A 76 -161.07 -4.06 52.86
CA LYS A 76 -160.24 -4.03 51.64
C LYS A 76 -160.37 -2.75 50.82
N ILE A 77 -161.51 -2.04 50.89
CA ILE A 77 -161.71 -0.82 50.12
C ILE A 77 -160.99 0.38 50.76
N ILE A 78 -161.02 0.53 52.09
CA ILE A 78 -160.35 1.66 52.77
C ILE A 78 -158.82 1.49 52.80
N ILE A 79 -158.30 0.27 53.01
CA ILE A 79 -156.85 0.04 53.04
C ILE A 79 -156.23 0.29 51.66
N ASN A 80 -156.89 -0.07 50.56
CA ASN A 80 -156.34 0.16 49.22
C ASN A 80 -156.28 1.66 48.85
N THR A 81 -157.20 2.50 49.34
CA THR A 81 -157.12 3.95 49.07
C THR A 81 -156.02 4.63 49.88
N VAL A 82 -155.76 4.18 51.11
CA VAL A 82 -154.66 4.72 51.95
C VAL A 82 -153.29 4.23 51.49
N VAL A 83 -153.17 2.97 51.06
CA VAL A 83 -151.90 2.41 50.54
C VAL A 83 -151.51 3.07 49.20
N ALA A 84 -152.46 3.39 48.33
CA ALA A 84 -152.17 4.09 47.08
C ALA A 84 -151.66 5.53 47.29
N LEU A 85 -152.14 6.24 48.32
CA LEU A 85 -151.64 7.56 48.67
C LEU A 85 -150.30 7.52 49.41
N PHE A 86 -150.02 6.46 50.17
CA PHE A 86 -148.74 6.28 50.86
C PHE A 86 -147.60 5.86 49.93
N THR A 87 -147.85 5.05 48.89
CA THR A 87 -146.81 4.63 47.93
C THR A 87 -146.30 5.77 47.07
N ILE A 88 -147.15 6.73 46.68
CA ILE A 88 -146.74 7.92 45.91
C ILE A 88 -145.81 8.82 46.76
N GLY A 89 -146.04 8.91 48.07
CA GLY A 89 -145.19 9.67 48.98
C GLY A 89 -143.82 9.04 49.24
N VAL A 90 -143.74 7.70 49.29
CA VAL A 90 -142.46 7.01 49.53
C VAL A 90 -141.55 7.01 48.29
N ILE A 91 -142.10 6.94 47.08
CA ILE A 91 -141.31 6.93 45.84
C ILE A 91 -140.63 8.29 45.59
N THR A 92 -141.32 9.40 45.87
CA THR A 92 -140.74 10.75 45.69
C THR A 92 -139.59 11.04 46.66
N LEU A 93 -139.68 10.57 47.90
CA LEU A 93 -138.61 10.74 48.89
C LEU A 93 -137.37 9.88 48.57
N PHE A 94 -137.57 8.66 48.04
CA PHE A 94 -136.46 7.77 47.70
C PHE A 94 -135.68 8.24 46.45
N SER A 95 -136.37 8.82 45.45
CA SER A 95 -135.71 9.41 44.27
C SER A 95 -134.80 10.61 44.64
N TYR A 96 -135.20 11.44 45.59
CA TYR A 96 -134.39 12.61 45.97
C TYR A 96 -133.06 12.21 46.66
N LEU A 97 -133.05 11.14 47.47
CA LEU A 97 -131.85 10.70 48.19
C LEU A 97 -130.78 10.07 47.26
N VAL A 98 -131.20 9.29 46.25
CA VAL A 98 -130.26 8.63 45.32
C VAL A 98 -129.55 9.66 44.42
N THR A 99 -130.26 10.69 43.95
CA THR A 99 -129.65 11.75 43.10
C THR A 99 -128.57 12.53 43.84
N ARG A 100 -128.76 12.81 45.14
CA ARG A 100 -127.77 13.57 45.93
C ARG A 100 -126.57 12.72 46.36
N SER A 101 -126.74 11.41 46.56
CA SER A 101 -125.65 10.55 47.08
C SER A 101 -124.79 9.87 46.00
N ILE A 102 -125.21 9.82 44.72
CA ILE A 102 -124.45 9.15 43.65
C ILE A 102 -124.12 10.07 42.47
N THR A 103 -125.09 10.85 41.95
CA THR A 103 -124.93 11.57 40.67
C THR A 103 -123.98 12.76 40.75
N GLY A 104 -123.94 13.45 41.90
CA GLY A 104 -123.04 14.60 42.12
C GLY A 104 -121.55 14.23 42.05
N PRO A 105 -121.07 13.26 42.87
CA PRO A 105 -119.68 12.82 42.84
C PRO A 105 -119.23 12.25 41.48
N LEU A 106 -120.14 11.59 40.75
CA LEU A 106 -119.81 10.94 39.47
C LEU A 106 -119.58 11.95 38.34
N ASN A 107 -120.35 13.05 38.30
CA ASN A 107 -120.10 14.14 37.35
C ASN A 107 -118.77 14.86 37.59
N ALA A 108 -118.36 15.01 38.85
CA ALA A 108 -117.06 15.60 39.19
C ALA A 108 -115.89 14.77 38.64
N CYS A 109 -115.97 13.43 38.69
CA CYS A 109 -114.97 12.55 38.08
C CYS A 109 -114.90 12.69 36.55
N VAL A 110 -116.03 12.88 35.87
CA VAL A 110 -116.08 13.05 34.40
C VAL A 110 -115.45 14.38 33.98
N ASP A 111 -115.75 15.47 34.69
CA ASP A 111 -115.16 16.78 34.39
C ASP A 111 -113.65 16.80 34.68
N PHE A 112 -113.19 16.09 35.70
CA PHE A 112 -111.76 15.91 35.94
C PHE A 112 -111.07 15.10 34.85
N ALA A 113 -111.68 14.02 34.38
CA ALA A 113 -111.16 13.24 33.25
C ALA A 113 -111.06 14.09 31.95
N ARG A 114 -112.02 14.99 31.70
CA ARG A 114 -111.91 15.98 30.62
C ARG A 114 -110.75 16.94 30.82
N THR A 115 -110.54 17.39 32.06
CA THR A 115 -109.43 18.31 32.38
C THR A 115 -108.05 17.64 32.21
N VAL A 116 -107.94 16.36 32.57
CA VAL A 116 -106.75 15.52 32.32
C VAL A 116 -106.54 15.29 30.82
N ALA A 117 -107.61 15.08 30.05
CA ALA A 117 -107.57 14.94 28.59
C ALA A 117 -107.17 16.22 27.85
N ASP A 118 -107.54 17.40 28.38
CA ASP A 118 -107.12 18.72 27.89
C ASP A 118 -105.68 19.08 28.30
N GLY A 119 -104.92 18.11 28.84
CA GLY A 119 -103.50 18.26 29.12
C GLY A 119 -103.18 19.01 30.41
N ARG A 120 -104.15 19.28 31.29
CA ARG A 120 -103.92 19.91 32.60
C ARG A 120 -103.78 18.86 33.70
N LEU A 121 -102.55 18.42 33.93
CA LEU A 121 -102.24 17.30 34.83
C LEU A 121 -101.90 17.73 36.27
N ASN A 122 -101.82 19.03 36.52
CA ASN A 122 -101.52 19.63 37.83
C ASN A 122 -102.73 19.76 38.77
N LEU A 123 -103.95 19.56 38.27
CA LEU A 123 -105.16 19.64 39.08
C LEU A 123 -105.41 18.31 39.81
N ARG A 124 -106.10 18.38 40.96
CA ARG A 124 -106.49 17.20 41.74
C ARG A 124 -107.98 17.26 42.06
N LEU A 125 -108.64 16.10 41.93
CA LEU A 125 -110.04 15.92 42.26
C LEU A 125 -110.20 15.75 43.78
N GLU A 126 -111.09 16.52 44.40
CA GLU A 126 -111.35 16.47 45.84
C GLU A 126 -112.17 15.24 46.22
N VAL A 127 -111.68 14.42 47.17
CA VAL A 127 -112.30 13.13 47.54
C VAL A 127 -113.22 13.33 48.76
N SER A 128 -114.53 13.26 48.56
CA SER A 128 -115.53 13.40 49.64
C SER A 128 -116.55 12.24 49.63
N GLY A 129 -116.71 11.57 50.78
CA GLY A 129 -117.63 10.44 50.98
C GLY A 129 -116.95 9.06 50.99
N GLY A 130 -117.74 8.01 51.23
CA GLY A 130 -117.29 6.61 51.19
C GLY A 130 -118.11 5.78 50.20
N GLY A 131 -117.45 4.91 49.43
CA GLY A 131 -118.05 4.09 48.37
C GLY A 131 -117.23 4.08 47.07
N GLU A 132 -117.81 3.57 46.00
CA GLU A 132 -117.16 3.35 44.69
C GLU A 132 -116.77 4.67 43.98
N THR A 133 -117.47 5.77 44.23
CA THR A 133 -117.17 7.09 43.63
C THR A 133 -115.91 7.74 44.20
N ALA A 134 -115.66 7.56 45.51
CA ALA A 134 -114.43 8.02 46.15
C ALA A 134 -113.21 7.22 45.68
N ALA A 135 -113.37 5.90 45.46
CA ALA A 135 -112.31 5.06 44.87
C ALA A 135 -111.97 5.48 43.43
N LEU A 136 -112.98 5.86 42.63
CA LEU A 136 -112.77 6.37 41.27
C LEU A 136 -112.04 7.72 41.26
N ALA A 137 -112.36 8.63 42.20
CA ALA A 137 -111.66 9.92 42.31
C ALA A 137 -110.17 9.75 42.68
N VAL A 138 -109.87 8.82 43.59
CA VAL A 138 -108.47 8.45 43.91
C VAL A 138 -107.76 7.86 42.69
N ALA A 139 -108.40 6.94 41.96
CA ALA A 139 -107.82 6.34 40.76
C ALA A 139 -107.55 7.38 39.65
N MET A 140 -108.44 8.36 39.47
CA MET A 140 -108.26 9.47 38.52
C MET A 140 -107.10 10.40 38.93
N ASN A 141 -106.94 10.70 40.23
CA ASN A 141 -105.78 11.44 40.72
C ASN A 141 -104.46 10.67 40.47
N THR A 142 -104.43 9.36 40.75
CA THR A 142 -103.27 8.51 40.45
C THR A 142 -102.95 8.46 38.96
N MET A 143 -103.96 8.44 38.09
CA MET A 143 -103.77 8.52 36.64
C MET A 143 -103.16 9.87 36.23
N ALA A 144 -103.70 10.99 36.74
CA ALA A 144 -103.15 12.32 36.47
C ALA A 144 -101.70 12.44 36.95
N GLU A 145 -101.38 11.89 38.12
CA GLU A 145 -100.02 11.88 38.68
C GLU A 145 -99.05 11.02 37.86
N ASN A 146 -99.46 9.83 37.44
CA ASN A 146 -98.66 8.96 36.56
C ASN A 146 -98.43 9.59 35.18
N LEU A 147 -99.46 10.23 34.60
CA LEU A 147 -99.33 10.98 33.36
C LEU A 147 -98.39 12.19 33.53
N ASN A 148 -98.51 12.94 34.63
CA ASN A 148 -97.65 14.09 34.92
C ASN A 148 -96.17 13.65 35.05
N SER A 149 -95.94 12.54 35.77
CA SER A 149 -94.61 11.93 35.90
C SER A 149 -94.08 11.41 34.57
N MET A 150 -94.93 10.81 33.73
CA MET A 150 -94.55 10.34 32.39
C MET A 150 -94.16 11.50 31.48
N VAL A 151 -94.97 12.57 31.41
CA VAL A 151 -94.68 13.78 30.61
C VAL A 151 -93.40 14.46 31.11
N SER A 152 -93.22 14.61 32.43
CA SER A 152 -91.99 15.16 33.01
C SER A 152 -90.74 14.31 32.68
N ARG A 153 -90.85 12.98 32.73
CA ARG A 153 -89.78 12.06 32.31
C ARG A 153 -89.49 12.15 30.81
N VAL A 154 -90.50 12.31 29.96
CA VAL A 154 -90.32 12.49 28.51
C VAL A 154 -89.66 13.84 28.21
N ASN A 155 -90.05 14.91 28.88
CA ASN A 155 -89.42 16.24 28.70
C ASN A 155 -87.95 16.23 29.15
N THR A 156 -87.66 15.61 30.30
CA THR A 156 -86.27 15.40 30.76
C THR A 156 -85.47 14.52 29.79
N ALA A 157 -86.09 13.47 29.24
CA ALA A 157 -85.45 12.62 28.24
C ALA A 157 -85.19 13.36 26.92
N ALA A 158 -86.07 14.26 26.51
CA ALA A 158 -85.91 15.13 25.34
C ALA A 158 -84.72 16.08 25.53
N GLU A 159 -84.62 16.77 26.68
CA GLU A 159 -83.47 17.63 26.99
C GLU A 159 -82.13 16.86 27.00
N VAL A 160 -82.12 15.66 27.57
CA VAL A 160 -80.93 14.77 27.54
C VAL A 160 -80.61 14.34 26.11
N LEU A 161 -81.61 13.99 25.30
CA LEU A 161 -81.44 13.65 23.88
C LEU A 161 -80.86 14.82 23.08
N THR A 162 -81.33 16.05 23.29
CA THR A 162 -80.78 17.26 22.65
C THR A 162 -79.31 17.47 23.04
N SER A 163 -78.94 17.22 24.30
CA SER A 163 -77.54 17.26 24.73
C SER A 163 -76.70 16.15 24.10
N ILE A 164 -77.24 14.95 23.93
CA ILE A 164 -76.56 13.83 23.25
C ILE A 164 -76.37 14.17 21.77
N ASP A 165 -77.38 14.69 21.09
CA ASP A 165 -77.36 15.09 19.69
C ASP A 165 -76.20 16.08 19.42
N ASN A 166 -76.13 17.16 20.21
CA ASN A 166 -75.04 18.14 20.15
C ASN A 166 -73.65 17.54 20.42
N ASN A 167 -73.56 16.55 21.33
CA ASN A 167 -72.29 15.89 21.63
C ASN A 167 -71.87 14.92 20.50
N ILE A 168 -72.82 14.22 19.87
CA ILE A 168 -72.55 13.34 18.73
C ILE A 168 -72.19 14.18 17.50
N GLU A 169 -72.86 15.30 17.24
CA GLU A 169 -72.51 16.24 16.17
C GLU A 169 -71.07 16.73 16.29
N LYS A 170 -70.70 17.22 17.49
CA LYS A 170 -69.32 17.65 17.79
C LYS A 170 -68.31 16.51 17.62
N ALA A 171 -68.64 15.31 18.11
CA ALA A 171 -67.78 14.13 17.97
C ALA A 171 -67.62 13.70 16.51
N ALA A 172 -68.69 13.71 15.71
CA ALA A 172 -68.66 13.37 14.29
C ALA A 172 -67.80 14.37 13.50
N HIS A 173 -67.99 15.68 13.72
CA HIS A 173 -67.12 16.71 13.14
C HIS A 173 -65.66 16.55 13.54
N GLN A 174 -65.39 16.25 14.82
CA GLN A 174 -64.03 16.01 15.29
C GLN A 174 -63.40 14.77 14.63
N VAL A 175 -64.14 13.68 14.44
CA VAL A 175 -63.65 12.48 13.74
C VAL A 175 -63.39 12.77 12.26
N VAL A 176 -64.27 13.50 11.57
CA VAL A 176 -64.03 13.91 10.17
C VAL A 176 -62.78 14.78 10.06
N SER A 177 -62.64 15.77 10.95
CA SER A 177 -61.46 16.65 10.98
C SER A 177 -60.17 15.87 11.30
N SER A 178 -60.23 14.94 12.26
CA SER A 178 -59.10 14.07 12.62
C SER A 178 -58.74 13.13 11.47
N ALA A 179 -59.73 12.57 10.76
CA ALA A 179 -59.50 11.74 9.58
C ALA A 179 -58.85 12.52 8.43
N GLN A 180 -59.24 13.78 8.21
CA GLN A 180 -58.58 14.65 7.22
C GLN A 180 -57.14 14.97 7.59
N LEU A 181 -56.86 15.25 8.87
CA LEU A 181 -55.49 15.43 9.36
C LEU A 181 -54.67 14.14 9.21
N GLN A 182 -55.27 12.99 9.52
CA GLN A 182 -54.63 11.68 9.38
C GLN A 182 -54.33 11.34 7.92
N GLU A 183 -55.24 11.64 6.98
CA GLU A 183 -55.01 11.48 5.54
C GLU A 183 -53.80 12.30 5.06
N LYS A 184 -53.68 13.56 5.52
CA LYS A 184 -52.52 14.40 5.22
C LYS A 184 -51.22 13.79 5.77
N SER A 185 -51.21 13.39 7.03
CA SER A 185 -50.05 12.76 7.67
C SER A 185 -49.66 11.43 7.01
N VAL A 186 -50.63 10.63 6.57
CA VAL A 186 -50.42 9.39 5.82
C VAL A 186 -49.75 9.67 4.48
N LYS A 187 -50.19 10.70 3.76
CA LYS A 187 -49.58 11.12 2.50
C LYS A 187 -48.14 11.59 2.70
N GLU A 188 -47.87 12.41 3.72
CA GLU A 188 -46.52 12.85 4.07
C GLU A 188 -45.62 11.66 4.47
N THR A 189 -46.15 10.71 5.25
CA THR A 189 -45.42 9.50 5.65
C THR A 189 -45.11 8.61 4.45
N SER A 190 -46.06 8.42 3.53
CA SER A 190 -45.87 7.65 2.29
C SER A 190 -44.78 8.27 1.40
N GLN A 191 -44.77 9.61 1.28
CA GLN A 191 -43.72 10.33 0.57
C GLN A 191 -42.35 10.15 1.25
N ALA A 192 -42.28 10.28 2.57
CA ALA A 192 -41.05 10.06 3.32
C ALA A 192 -40.51 8.62 3.17
N VAL A 193 -41.38 7.60 3.19
CA VAL A 193 -41.00 6.20 2.95
C VAL A 193 -40.48 5.97 1.53
N THR A 194 -41.10 6.62 0.54
CA THR A 194 -40.61 6.59 -0.85
C THR A 194 -39.22 7.21 -0.95
N GLN A 195 -39.01 8.37 -0.30
CA GLN A 195 -37.72 9.03 -0.25
C GLN A 195 -36.66 8.18 0.47
N ILE A 196 -37.01 7.49 1.57
CA ILE A 196 -36.11 6.54 2.25
C ILE A 196 -35.70 5.41 1.30
N LYS A 197 -36.63 4.86 0.52
CA LYS A 197 -36.33 3.80 -0.45
C LYS A 197 -35.32 4.30 -1.50
N ASP A 198 -35.49 5.52 -2.00
CA ASP A 198 -34.58 6.11 -2.97
C ASP A 198 -33.20 6.38 -2.36
N SER A 199 -33.12 6.93 -1.14
CA SER A 199 -31.86 7.13 -0.43
C SER A 199 -31.12 5.82 -0.14
N VAL A 200 -31.82 4.74 0.23
CA VAL A 200 -31.20 3.43 0.45
C VAL A 200 -30.66 2.82 -0.85
N ARG A 201 -31.33 3.07 -1.98
CA ARG A 201 -30.81 2.68 -3.31
C ARG A 201 -29.50 3.41 -3.61
N GLU A 202 -29.45 4.73 -3.39
CA GLU A 202 -28.25 5.55 -3.58
C GLU A 202 -27.09 5.08 -2.67
N VAL A 203 -27.37 4.78 -1.39
CA VAL A 203 -26.37 4.21 -0.47
C VAL A 203 -25.88 2.85 -0.97
N SER A 204 -26.77 1.99 -1.48
CA SER A 204 -26.39 0.67 -2.02
C SER A 204 -25.48 0.80 -3.24
N GLU A 205 -25.79 1.72 -4.15
CA GLU A 205 -24.93 2.05 -5.30
C GLU A 205 -23.55 2.56 -4.83
N GLY A 206 -23.52 3.43 -3.82
CA GLY A 206 -22.26 3.90 -3.21
C GLY A 206 -21.46 2.79 -2.54
N VAL A 207 -22.11 1.80 -1.93
CA VAL A 207 -21.46 0.62 -1.34
C VAL A 207 -20.84 -0.28 -2.41
N ASP A 208 -21.50 -0.48 -3.54
CA ASP A 208 -20.98 -1.25 -4.66
C ASP A 208 -19.73 -0.57 -5.27
N GLN A 209 -19.77 0.75 -5.39
CA GLN A 209 -18.61 1.53 -5.82
C GLN A 209 -17.47 1.45 -4.79
N LEU A 210 -17.75 1.59 -3.50
CA LEU A 210 -16.76 1.45 -2.44
C LEU A 210 -16.12 0.05 -2.41
N ALA A 211 -16.91 -1.00 -2.65
CA ALA A 211 -16.41 -2.37 -2.75
C ALA A 211 -15.41 -2.53 -3.90
N THR A 212 -15.73 -1.94 -5.07
CA THR A 212 -14.86 -1.96 -6.25
C THR A 212 -13.56 -1.21 -5.94
N SER A 213 -13.64 0.01 -5.39
CA SER A 213 -12.47 0.80 -5.02
C SER A 213 -11.61 0.12 -3.93
N ALA A 214 -12.21 -0.58 -2.98
CA ALA A 214 -11.48 -1.39 -2.00
C ALA A 214 -10.75 -2.56 -2.69
N GLY A 215 -11.39 -3.25 -3.64
CA GLY A 215 -10.76 -4.31 -4.43
C GLY A 215 -9.56 -3.81 -5.25
N GLU A 216 -9.71 -2.67 -5.91
CA GLU A 216 -8.61 -2.01 -6.65
C GLU A 216 -7.46 -1.63 -5.70
N THR A 217 -7.77 -1.03 -4.55
CA THR A 217 -6.77 -0.65 -3.54
C THR A 217 -6.01 -1.87 -3.01
N ALA A 218 -6.69 -3.01 -2.80
CA ALA A 218 -6.04 -4.25 -2.36
C ALA A 218 -5.05 -4.76 -3.42
N SER A 219 -5.46 -4.75 -4.69
CA SER A 219 -4.59 -5.15 -5.81
C SER A 219 -3.36 -4.25 -5.90
N SER A 220 -3.54 -2.93 -5.86
CA SER A 220 -2.41 -1.98 -5.87
C SER A 220 -1.50 -2.14 -4.65
N SER A 221 -2.04 -2.51 -3.48
CA SER A 221 -1.24 -2.78 -2.28
C SER A 221 -0.36 -4.02 -2.43
N LEU A 222 -0.87 -5.08 -3.09
CA LEU A 222 -0.08 -6.29 -3.38
C LEU A 222 1.03 -6.02 -4.40
N GLU A 223 0.72 -5.29 -5.46
CA GLU A 223 1.70 -4.88 -6.46
C GLU A 223 2.79 -3.99 -5.82
N MET A 224 2.39 -3.03 -4.99
CA MET A 224 3.31 -2.21 -4.21
C MET A 224 4.21 -3.05 -3.29
N ALA A 225 3.68 -4.08 -2.62
CA ALA A 225 4.49 -4.96 -1.80
C ALA A 225 5.56 -5.72 -2.61
N ALA A 226 5.21 -6.19 -3.82
CA ALA A 226 6.17 -6.83 -4.71
C ALA A 226 7.27 -5.86 -5.18
N SER A 227 6.90 -4.64 -5.59
CA SER A 227 7.88 -3.62 -5.99
C SER A 227 8.81 -3.20 -4.84
N ILE A 228 8.29 -3.10 -3.61
CA ILE A 228 9.09 -2.79 -2.42
C ILE A 228 10.13 -3.89 -2.19
N GLU A 229 9.77 -5.17 -2.34
CA GLU A 229 10.72 -6.28 -2.19
C GLU A 229 11.81 -6.24 -3.27
N GLU A 230 11.45 -5.93 -4.51
CA GLU A 230 12.41 -5.78 -5.62
C GLU A 230 13.39 -4.62 -5.38
N VAL A 231 12.90 -3.49 -4.85
CA VAL A 231 13.76 -2.36 -4.43
C VAL A 231 14.68 -2.77 -3.28
N ALA A 232 14.21 -3.59 -2.32
CA ALA A 232 15.03 -4.07 -1.21
C ALA A 232 16.22 -4.90 -1.70
N ILE A 233 15.95 -5.86 -2.60
CA ILE A 233 16.98 -6.71 -3.23
C ILE A 233 17.96 -5.86 -4.05
N SER A 234 17.45 -4.86 -4.78
CA SER A 234 18.28 -3.96 -5.57
C SER A 234 19.20 -3.11 -4.70
N ALA A 235 18.71 -2.63 -3.55
CA ALA A 235 19.52 -1.90 -2.58
C ALA A 235 20.61 -2.77 -1.95
N GLU A 236 20.33 -4.05 -1.68
CA GLU A 236 21.35 -4.99 -1.17
C GLU A 236 22.47 -5.24 -2.20
N LYS A 237 22.10 -5.48 -3.46
CA LYS A 237 23.07 -5.60 -4.56
C LYS A 237 23.91 -4.33 -4.74
N LEU A 238 23.28 -3.16 -4.66
CA LEU A 238 23.98 -1.88 -4.73
C LEU A 238 24.99 -1.74 -3.58
N GLY A 239 24.62 -2.16 -2.37
CA GLY A 239 25.54 -2.17 -1.22
C GLY A 239 26.80 -3.00 -1.46
N GLY A 240 26.65 -4.21 -2.02
CA GLY A 240 27.78 -5.06 -2.39
C GLY A 240 28.67 -4.42 -3.46
N ALA A 241 28.07 -3.82 -4.50
CA ALA A 241 28.83 -3.12 -5.54
C ALA A 241 29.59 -1.90 -4.99
N VAL A 242 29.01 -1.17 -4.03
CA VAL A 242 29.67 -0.04 -3.35
C VAL A 242 30.89 -0.51 -2.55
N GLU A 243 30.80 -1.66 -1.86
CA GLU A 243 31.93 -2.26 -1.14
C GLU A 243 33.06 -2.70 -2.09
N GLU A 244 32.71 -3.33 -3.22
CA GLU A 244 33.67 -3.71 -4.25
C GLU A 244 34.44 -2.50 -4.80
N VAL A 245 33.71 -1.44 -5.18
CA VAL A 245 34.31 -0.18 -5.65
C VAL A 245 35.21 0.44 -4.57
N SER A 246 34.80 0.40 -3.29
CA SER A 246 35.64 0.86 -2.17
C SER A 246 36.98 0.12 -2.08
N SER A 247 36.96 -1.21 -2.30
CA SER A 247 38.18 -2.01 -2.33
C SER A 247 39.08 -1.60 -3.50
N SER A 248 38.52 -1.46 -4.71
CA SER A 248 39.27 -1.04 -5.89
C SER A 248 39.90 0.35 -5.75
N ILE A 249 39.25 1.29 -5.06
CA ILE A 249 39.83 2.62 -4.77
C ILE A 249 41.04 2.50 -3.83
N THR A 250 40.97 1.63 -2.83
CA THR A 250 42.07 1.40 -1.89
C THR A 250 43.30 0.83 -2.61
N GLU A 251 43.06 -0.12 -3.52
CA GLU A 251 44.10 -0.70 -4.37
C GLU A 251 44.69 0.37 -5.32
N MET A 252 43.83 1.17 -5.97
CA MET A 252 44.24 2.27 -6.85
C MET A 252 45.11 3.29 -6.11
N ALA A 253 44.74 3.67 -4.89
CA ALA A 253 45.55 4.56 -4.05
C ALA A 253 46.93 3.97 -3.73
N SER A 254 47.04 2.64 -3.63
CA SER A 254 48.33 1.97 -3.48
C SER A 254 49.16 1.98 -4.76
N SER A 255 48.55 1.69 -5.91
CA SER A 255 49.23 1.75 -7.21
C SER A 255 49.74 3.16 -7.52
N ILE A 256 48.98 4.21 -7.19
CA ILE A 256 49.43 5.60 -7.37
C ILE A 256 50.66 5.91 -6.52
N ARG A 257 50.73 5.41 -5.28
CA ARG A 257 51.92 5.56 -4.42
C ARG A 257 53.14 4.86 -5.03
N GLU A 258 52.96 3.68 -5.63
CA GLU A 258 54.02 2.93 -6.28
C GLU A 258 54.53 3.60 -7.57
N ILE A 259 53.61 4.20 -8.36
CA ILE A 259 53.96 5.07 -9.48
C ILE A 259 54.81 6.26 -9.00
N GLY A 260 54.42 6.89 -7.88
CA GLY A 260 55.19 7.94 -7.22
C GLY A 260 56.65 7.54 -6.93
N ALA A 261 56.86 6.36 -6.36
CA ALA A 261 58.21 5.84 -6.11
C ALA A 261 58.97 5.55 -7.42
N SER A 262 58.29 5.03 -8.44
CA SER A 262 58.87 4.73 -9.75
C SER A 262 59.35 5.99 -10.48
N ILE A 263 58.61 7.10 -10.38
CA ILE A 263 59.00 8.42 -10.90
C ILE A 263 60.35 8.86 -10.31
N VAL A 264 60.52 8.75 -8.99
CA VAL A 264 61.78 9.13 -8.31
C VAL A 264 62.94 8.30 -8.83
N ASN A 265 62.76 6.98 -8.93
CA ASN A 265 63.79 6.09 -9.47
C ASN A 265 64.13 6.42 -10.93
N LEU A 266 63.14 6.80 -11.75
CA LEU A 266 63.37 7.15 -13.15
C LEU A 266 64.14 8.48 -13.29
N LEU A 267 63.88 9.46 -12.42
CA LEU A 267 64.63 10.72 -12.38
C LEU A 267 66.09 10.48 -12.04
N ASP A 268 66.37 9.67 -11.01
CA ASP A 268 67.74 9.32 -10.63
C ASP A 268 68.47 8.58 -11.76
N ALA A 269 67.79 7.62 -12.40
CA ALA A 269 68.34 6.87 -13.53
C ALA A 269 68.62 7.78 -14.75
N SER A 270 67.68 8.68 -15.08
CA SER A 270 67.84 9.66 -16.16
C SER A 270 69.01 10.61 -15.87
N SER A 271 69.08 11.17 -14.66
CA SER A 271 70.16 12.06 -14.24
C SER A 271 71.53 11.39 -14.31
N THR A 272 71.63 10.14 -13.81
CA THR A 272 72.87 9.35 -13.86
C THR A 272 73.28 9.04 -15.31
N THR A 273 72.31 8.72 -16.17
CA THR A 273 72.56 8.47 -17.59
C THR A 273 73.03 9.73 -18.31
N ALA A 274 72.40 10.89 -18.04
CA ALA A 274 72.81 12.19 -18.57
C ALA A 274 74.25 12.54 -18.17
N SER A 275 74.63 12.30 -16.91
CA SER A 275 76.01 12.47 -16.45
C SER A 275 76.98 11.53 -17.18
N SER A 276 76.60 10.27 -17.39
CA SER A 276 77.42 9.29 -18.11
C SER A 276 77.62 9.67 -19.58
N ILE A 277 76.61 10.27 -20.22
CA ILE A 277 76.70 10.80 -21.59
C ILE A 277 77.63 12.01 -21.65
N ALA A 278 77.59 12.90 -20.65
CA ALA A 278 78.50 14.03 -20.58
C ALA A 278 79.96 13.59 -20.44
N GLU A 279 80.23 12.56 -19.63
CA GLU A 279 81.55 11.94 -19.54
C GLU A 279 81.93 11.25 -20.87
N MET A 280 80.98 10.56 -21.52
CA MET A 280 81.20 9.94 -22.83
C MET A 280 81.59 10.97 -23.88
N ASP A 281 80.92 12.13 -23.96
CA ASP A 281 81.27 13.22 -24.88
C ASP A 281 82.71 13.74 -24.66
N ALA A 282 83.13 13.86 -23.39
CA ALA A 282 84.49 14.24 -23.06
C ALA A 282 85.51 13.19 -23.54
N THR A 283 85.23 11.90 -23.32
CA THR A 283 86.13 10.81 -23.78
C THR A 283 86.18 10.68 -25.29
N ILE A 284 85.06 10.88 -26.00
CA ILE A 284 84.98 10.89 -27.47
C ILE A 284 85.89 11.99 -28.03
N LYS A 285 85.80 13.21 -27.51
CA LYS A 285 86.70 14.33 -27.90
C LYS A 285 88.17 14.01 -27.62
N GLN A 286 88.45 13.33 -26.51
CA GLN A 286 89.82 12.92 -26.20
C GLN A 286 90.35 11.86 -27.18
N VAL A 287 89.53 10.88 -27.57
CA VAL A 287 89.89 9.87 -28.57
C VAL A 287 90.07 10.49 -29.95
N GLU A 288 89.22 11.43 -30.34
CA GLU A 288 89.34 12.19 -31.59
C GLU A 288 90.69 12.91 -31.65
N LYS A 289 91.04 13.65 -30.59
CA LYS A 289 92.34 14.32 -30.48
C LYS A 289 93.50 13.33 -30.57
N ASN A 290 93.45 12.23 -29.82
CA ASN A 290 94.50 11.21 -29.84
C ASN A 290 94.66 10.59 -31.25
N ALA A 291 93.57 10.40 -31.99
CA ALA A 291 93.62 9.92 -33.37
C ALA A 291 94.29 10.95 -34.30
N MET A 292 93.94 12.24 -34.18
CA MET A 292 94.59 13.30 -34.96
C MET A 292 96.09 13.39 -34.67
N ASP A 293 96.48 13.38 -33.39
CA ASP A 293 97.89 13.43 -32.97
C ASP A 293 98.66 12.20 -33.48
N THR A 294 98.06 11.00 -33.40
CA THR A 294 98.68 9.76 -33.90
C THR A 294 98.82 9.77 -35.42
N SER A 295 97.86 10.36 -36.14
CA SER A 295 97.93 10.53 -37.60
C SER A 295 99.10 11.43 -38.00
N ALA A 296 99.27 12.57 -37.31
CA ALA A 296 100.37 13.49 -37.53
C ALA A 296 101.74 12.84 -37.24
N ILE A 297 101.85 12.10 -36.13
CA ILE A 297 103.07 11.35 -35.78
C ILE A 297 103.35 10.27 -36.84
N SER A 298 102.34 9.54 -37.28
CA SER A 298 102.50 8.52 -38.32
C SER A 298 103.02 9.12 -39.63
N GLU A 299 102.51 10.29 -40.04
CA GLU A 299 103.00 10.99 -41.22
C GLU A 299 104.47 11.40 -41.07
N SER A 300 104.87 11.93 -39.91
CA SER A 300 106.26 12.28 -39.62
C SER A 300 107.18 11.06 -39.67
N VAL A 301 106.82 9.96 -38.99
CA VAL A 301 107.62 8.72 -38.98
C VAL A 301 107.71 8.10 -40.37
N ARG A 302 106.67 8.20 -41.19
CA ARG A 302 106.73 7.77 -42.60
C ARG A 302 107.78 8.58 -43.36
N SER A 303 107.75 9.90 -43.24
CA SER A 303 108.70 10.79 -43.91
C SER A 303 110.16 10.53 -43.46
N ASP A 304 110.38 10.35 -42.16
CA ASP A 304 111.70 10.03 -41.60
C ASP A 304 112.21 8.67 -42.10
N ALA A 305 111.34 7.66 -42.15
CA ALA A 305 111.70 6.33 -42.63
C ALA A 305 111.98 6.31 -44.14
N GLU A 306 111.23 7.08 -44.95
CA GLU A 306 111.49 7.27 -46.38
C GLU A 306 112.83 7.98 -46.63
N THR A 307 113.11 9.02 -45.85
CA THR A 307 114.39 9.75 -45.91
C THR A 307 115.55 8.84 -45.51
N GLY A 308 115.38 8.06 -44.43
CA GLY A 308 116.35 7.07 -43.99
C GLY A 308 116.57 5.97 -45.04
N LYS A 309 115.50 5.49 -45.69
CA LYS A 309 115.59 4.47 -46.75
C LYS A 309 116.44 4.99 -47.90
N LYS A 310 116.19 6.23 -48.33
CA LYS A 310 116.96 6.89 -49.39
C LYS A 310 118.45 7.04 -49.01
N ALA A 311 118.74 7.46 -47.79
CA ALA A 311 120.13 7.58 -47.31
C ALA A 311 120.87 6.23 -47.32
N VAL A 312 120.17 5.13 -46.97
CA VAL A 312 120.74 3.78 -47.05
C VAL A 312 120.95 3.33 -48.50
N GLU A 313 120.02 3.64 -49.42
CA GLU A 313 120.20 3.38 -50.86
C GLU A 313 121.42 4.11 -51.43
N GLU A 314 121.62 5.38 -51.05
CA GLU A 314 122.81 6.16 -51.42
C GLU A 314 124.09 5.55 -50.83
N ALA A 315 124.06 5.06 -49.58
CA ALA A 315 125.20 4.39 -48.97
C ALA A 315 125.55 3.06 -49.67
N ILE A 316 124.57 2.27 -50.07
CA ILE A 316 124.78 1.03 -50.86
C ILE A 316 125.43 1.36 -52.19
N ALA A 317 124.93 2.37 -52.91
CA ALA A 317 125.53 2.83 -54.16
C ALA A 317 126.99 3.29 -53.96
N GLY A 318 127.27 4.00 -52.85
CA GLY A 318 128.61 4.38 -52.45
C GLY A 318 129.53 3.17 -52.21
N MET A 319 129.06 2.14 -51.49
CA MET A 319 129.84 0.92 -51.25
C MET A 319 130.13 0.15 -52.54
N GLN A 320 129.18 0.09 -53.47
CA GLN A 320 129.40 -0.52 -54.79
C GLN A 320 130.46 0.24 -55.60
N ALA A 321 130.46 1.57 -55.54
CA ALA A 321 131.49 2.40 -56.16
C ALA A 321 132.88 2.15 -55.53
N ILE A 322 132.97 2.08 -54.20
CA ILE A 322 134.22 1.78 -53.49
C ILE A 322 134.71 0.38 -53.88
N ARG A 323 133.83 -0.63 -53.90
CA ARG A 323 134.17 -2.00 -54.31
C ARG A 323 134.75 -2.05 -55.73
N SER A 324 134.15 -1.32 -56.66
CA SER A 324 134.66 -1.20 -58.04
C SER A 324 136.06 -0.56 -58.06
N SER A 325 136.26 0.53 -57.30
CA SER A 325 137.56 1.21 -57.19
C SER A 325 138.64 0.33 -56.54
N SER A 326 138.30 -0.44 -55.50
CA SER A 326 139.19 -1.39 -54.85
C SER A 326 139.63 -2.50 -55.81
N LYS A 327 138.70 -3.02 -56.62
CA LYS A 327 139.01 -4.03 -57.63
C LYS A 327 139.99 -3.52 -58.69
N ILE A 328 139.78 -2.29 -59.20
CA ILE A 328 140.71 -1.64 -60.13
C ILE A 328 142.09 -1.45 -59.48
N THR A 329 142.11 -1.04 -58.21
CA THR A 329 143.36 -0.85 -57.46
C THR A 329 144.11 -2.18 -57.28
N ALA A 330 143.41 -3.27 -56.98
CA ALA A 330 143.98 -4.61 -56.89
C ALA A 330 144.68 -5.00 -58.20
N GLU A 331 144.00 -4.79 -59.34
CA GLU A 331 144.54 -5.09 -60.68
C GLU A 331 145.81 -4.28 -61.00
N VAL A 332 145.84 -3.00 -60.64
CA VAL A 332 147.04 -2.15 -60.83
C VAL A 332 148.21 -2.62 -59.98
N ILE A 333 147.98 -2.97 -58.72
CA ILE A 333 149.03 -3.47 -57.81
C ILE A 333 149.51 -4.86 -58.25
N GLU A 334 148.62 -5.72 -58.73
CA GLU A 334 148.99 -7.02 -59.29
C GLU A 334 149.91 -6.86 -60.51
N ASN A 335 149.57 -5.95 -61.43
CA ASN A 335 150.44 -5.60 -62.56
C ASN A 335 151.80 -5.03 -62.11
N LEU A 336 151.83 -4.21 -61.06
CA LEU A 336 153.07 -3.70 -60.47
C LEU A 336 153.91 -4.84 -59.88
N SER A 337 153.27 -5.81 -59.22
CA SER A 337 153.92 -6.99 -58.65
C SER A 337 154.56 -7.85 -59.74
N LEU A 338 153.88 -8.04 -60.89
CA LEU A 338 154.43 -8.74 -62.05
C LEU A 338 155.66 -8.02 -62.61
N ARG A 339 155.57 -6.70 -62.82
CA ARG A 339 156.70 -5.89 -63.31
C ARG A 339 157.89 -5.89 -62.33
N ALA A 340 157.63 -5.82 -61.03
CA ALA A 340 158.68 -5.91 -60.01
C ALA A 340 159.35 -7.28 -60.00
N ASN A 341 158.61 -8.36 -60.30
CA ASN A 341 159.18 -9.70 -60.47
C ASN A 341 160.07 -9.80 -61.72
N ASP A 342 159.61 -9.22 -62.85
CA ASP A 342 160.41 -9.16 -64.08
C ASP A 342 161.71 -8.38 -63.89
N ILE A 343 161.67 -7.23 -63.20
CA ILE A 343 162.87 -6.46 -62.86
C ILE A 343 163.80 -7.28 -61.95
N GLY A 344 163.25 -8.00 -60.97
CA GLY A 344 164.04 -8.90 -60.13
C GLY A 344 164.80 -9.97 -60.93
N ALA A 345 164.14 -10.57 -61.94
CA ALA A 345 164.78 -11.53 -62.84
C ALA A 345 165.89 -10.88 -63.68
N ILE A 346 165.67 -9.66 -64.20
CA ILE A 346 166.68 -8.90 -64.95
C ILE A 346 167.90 -8.59 -64.07
N LEU A 347 167.69 -8.15 -62.82
CA LEU A 347 168.77 -7.85 -61.89
C LEU A 347 169.62 -9.09 -61.58
N SER A 348 169.01 -10.27 -61.49
CA SER A 348 169.77 -11.53 -61.33
C SER A 348 170.70 -11.80 -62.51
N VAL A 349 170.25 -11.52 -63.75
CA VAL A 349 171.10 -11.66 -64.96
C VAL A 349 172.20 -10.60 -64.97
N ILE A 350 171.91 -9.37 -64.55
CA ILE A 350 172.92 -8.30 -64.49
C ILE A 350 174.00 -8.62 -63.45
N ASP A 351 173.64 -9.15 -62.27
CA ASP A 351 174.63 -9.55 -61.26
C ASP A 351 175.52 -10.69 -61.79
N GLU A 352 174.93 -11.66 -62.49
CA GLU A 352 175.68 -12.76 -63.15
C GLU A 352 176.64 -12.23 -64.22
N VAL A 353 176.20 -11.27 -65.06
CA VAL A 353 177.05 -10.63 -66.06
C VAL A 353 178.16 -9.80 -65.40
N ALA A 354 177.86 -9.07 -64.33
CA ALA A 354 178.85 -8.29 -63.59
C ALA A 354 179.90 -9.22 -62.95
N GLU A 355 179.50 -10.35 -62.38
CA GLU A 355 180.40 -11.35 -61.81
C GLU A 355 181.27 -12.03 -62.88
N GLN A 356 180.69 -12.38 -64.04
CA GLN A 356 181.46 -12.87 -65.19
C GLN A 356 182.45 -11.82 -65.71
N THR A 357 182.04 -10.55 -65.76
CA THR A 357 182.90 -9.44 -66.21
C THR A 357 184.03 -9.20 -65.22
N ASN A 358 183.78 -9.33 -63.91
CA ASN A 358 184.80 -9.25 -62.86
C ASN A 358 185.84 -10.38 -63.00
N LEU A 359 185.40 -11.60 -63.29
CA LEU A 359 186.28 -12.74 -63.55
C LEU A 359 187.11 -12.59 -64.83
N LEU A 360 186.50 -12.08 -65.92
CA LEU A 360 187.18 -11.78 -67.17
C LEU A 360 188.23 -10.67 -66.99
N ALA A 361 187.89 -9.62 -66.24
CA ALA A 361 188.78 -8.52 -65.90
C ALA A 361 189.93 -8.98 -65.02
N LEU A 362 189.69 -9.84 -64.03
CA LEU A 362 190.73 -10.47 -63.20
C LEU A 362 191.69 -11.30 -64.05
N ASN A 363 191.17 -12.12 -64.96
CA ASN A 363 192.00 -12.90 -65.89
C ASN A 363 192.84 -11.99 -66.81
N ALA A 364 192.25 -10.90 -67.31
CA ALA A 364 192.97 -9.91 -68.13
C ALA A 364 194.05 -9.17 -67.32
N ALA A 365 193.80 -8.83 -66.05
CA ALA A 365 194.77 -8.20 -65.16
C ALA A 365 195.95 -9.14 -64.84
N ILE A 366 195.68 -10.43 -64.63
CA ILE A 366 196.72 -11.46 -64.42
C ILE A 366 197.61 -11.58 -65.67
N ILE A 367 197.03 -11.69 -66.86
CA ILE A 367 197.78 -11.81 -68.12
C ILE A 367 198.60 -10.53 -68.38
N ALA A 368 198.04 -9.36 -68.07
CA ALA A 368 198.74 -8.08 -68.22
C ALA A 368 199.91 -7.94 -67.24
N ALA A 369 199.79 -8.42 -65.99
CA ALA A 369 200.89 -8.51 -65.04
C ALA A 369 201.98 -9.50 -65.50
N GLN A 370 201.59 -10.57 -66.18
CA GLN A 370 202.48 -11.60 -66.73
C GLN A 370 203.32 -11.09 -67.92
N ALA A 371 202.85 -10.07 -68.64
CA ALA A 371 203.53 -9.44 -69.78
C ALA A 371 204.57 -8.35 -69.39
N GLY A 372 204.78 -8.08 -68.10
CA GLY A 372 205.80 -7.14 -67.62
C GLY A 372 205.60 -5.69 -68.08
N GLU A 373 206.69 -4.96 -68.43
CA GLU A 373 206.65 -3.53 -68.81
C GLU A 373 205.69 -3.23 -69.99
N HIS A 374 205.45 -4.19 -70.90
CA HIS A 374 204.56 -4.01 -72.05
C HIS A 374 203.06 -4.15 -71.71
N GLY A 375 202.73 -4.76 -70.56
CA GLY A 375 201.35 -5.01 -70.12
C GLY A 375 200.76 -3.93 -69.22
N LYS A 376 201.56 -2.96 -68.75
CA LYS A 376 201.14 -1.93 -67.79
C LYS A 376 199.89 -1.15 -68.20
N GLY A 377 199.78 -0.74 -69.47
CA GLY A 377 198.60 -0.01 -69.96
C GLY A 377 197.34 -0.88 -69.98
N PHE A 378 197.49 -2.19 -70.25
CA PHE A 378 196.39 -3.15 -70.29
C PHE A 378 195.95 -3.58 -68.88
N ALA A 379 196.90 -3.68 -67.94
CA ALA A 379 196.64 -3.97 -66.53
C ALA A 379 195.76 -2.88 -65.89
N VAL A 380 196.06 -1.61 -66.17
CA VAL A 380 195.24 -0.48 -65.69
C VAL A 380 193.81 -0.55 -66.22
N VAL A 381 193.61 -0.87 -67.50
CA VAL A 381 192.26 -1.02 -68.08
C VAL A 381 191.53 -2.23 -67.49
N ALA A 382 192.23 -3.35 -67.27
CA ALA A 382 191.65 -4.54 -66.67
C ALA A 382 191.23 -4.31 -65.19
N ASP A 383 192.05 -3.61 -64.41
CA ASP A 383 191.69 -3.19 -63.04
C ASP A 383 190.51 -2.21 -63.03
N GLU A 384 190.43 -1.27 -63.98
CA GLU A 384 189.29 -0.35 -64.11
C GLU A 384 187.99 -1.10 -64.47
N ILE A 385 188.05 -2.11 -65.34
CA ILE A 385 186.88 -2.97 -65.64
C ILE A 385 186.50 -3.82 -64.43
N ARG A 386 187.48 -4.33 -63.68
CA ARG A 386 187.26 -5.10 -62.45
C ARG A 386 186.54 -4.25 -61.39
N GLU A 387 187.04 -3.03 -61.17
CA GLU A 387 186.41 -2.07 -60.26
C GLU A 387 185.00 -1.67 -60.74
N LEU A 388 184.80 -1.46 -62.05
CA LEU A 388 183.49 -1.17 -62.62
C LEU A 388 182.52 -2.35 -62.46
N ALA A 389 182.99 -3.59 -62.63
CA ALA A 389 182.20 -4.80 -62.44
C ALA A 389 181.83 -5.02 -60.96
N GLU A 390 182.76 -4.82 -60.03
CA GLU A 390 182.49 -4.83 -58.58
C GLU A 390 181.48 -3.74 -58.19
N ARG A 391 181.62 -2.52 -58.70
CA ARG A 391 180.65 -1.42 -58.51
C ARG A 391 179.28 -1.75 -59.11
N THR A 392 179.25 -2.40 -60.27
CA THR A 392 178.00 -2.83 -60.94
C THR A 392 177.30 -3.92 -60.15
N SER A 393 178.03 -4.93 -59.65
CA SER A 393 177.47 -5.98 -58.79
C SER A 393 176.95 -5.42 -57.47
N SER A 394 177.73 -4.55 -56.81
CA SER A 394 177.28 -3.85 -55.59
C SER A 394 176.01 -3.05 -55.81
N SER A 395 175.95 -2.24 -56.89
CA SER A 395 174.77 -1.44 -57.24
C SER A 395 173.57 -2.33 -57.60
N THR A 396 173.80 -3.44 -58.30
CA THR A 396 172.75 -4.40 -58.67
C THR A 396 172.14 -5.06 -57.44
N ARG A 397 172.96 -5.40 -56.43
CA ARG A 397 172.48 -5.93 -55.14
C ARG A 397 171.69 -4.91 -54.33
N GLU A 398 172.09 -3.64 -54.33
CA GLU A 398 171.30 -2.56 -53.71
C GLU A 398 169.94 -2.39 -54.40
N ILE A 399 169.89 -2.36 -55.73
CA ILE A 399 168.62 -2.29 -56.48
C ILE A 399 167.79 -3.56 -56.25
N ALA A 400 168.40 -4.74 -56.19
CA ALA A 400 167.70 -5.99 -55.89
C ALA A 400 167.05 -5.97 -54.49
N ALA A 401 167.72 -5.38 -53.50
CA ALA A 401 167.13 -5.18 -52.17
C ALA A 401 165.91 -4.24 -52.22
N VAL A 402 165.98 -3.13 -52.98
CA VAL A 402 164.85 -2.22 -53.19
C VAL A 402 163.68 -2.93 -53.88
N ILE A 403 163.94 -3.68 -54.96
CA ILE A 403 162.90 -4.42 -55.70
C ILE A 403 162.27 -5.51 -54.83
N LYS A 404 163.06 -6.20 -54.01
CA LYS A 404 162.52 -7.14 -53.02
C LYS A 404 161.61 -6.45 -52.00
N GLY A 405 161.99 -5.25 -51.54
CA GLY A 405 161.12 -4.40 -50.72
C GLY A 405 159.81 -4.02 -51.42
N VAL A 406 159.88 -3.64 -52.71
CA VAL A 406 158.68 -3.35 -53.52
C VAL A 406 157.78 -4.58 -53.66
N GLN A 407 158.34 -5.78 -53.88
CA GLN A 407 157.58 -7.03 -53.96
C GLN A 407 156.88 -7.40 -52.64
N GLU A 408 157.54 -7.14 -51.50
CA GLU A 408 156.94 -7.34 -50.18
C GLU A 408 155.82 -6.33 -49.92
N ASP A 409 156.02 -5.05 -50.27
CA ASP A 409 155.01 -4.00 -50.12
C ASP A 409 153.81 -4.19 -51.06
N THR A 410 154.01 -4.65 -52.31
CA THR A 410 152.90 -4.97 -53.21
C THR A 410 152.08 -6.15 -52.69
N ARG A 411 152.73 -7.20 -52.15
CA ARG A 411 152.01 -8.32 -51.52
C ARG A 411 151.17 -7.85 -50.34
N ARG A 412 151.74 -7.04 -49.44
CA ARG A 412 151.02 -6.44 -48.32
C ARG A 412 149.85 -5.56 -48.78
N ALA A 413 150.01 -4.81 -49.86
CA ALA A 413 148.94 -3.99 -50.43
C ALA A 413 147.79 -4.85 -50.99
N VAL A 414 148.09 -5.96 -51.69
CA VAL A 414 147.06 -6.90 -52.17
C VAL A 414 146.27 -7.50 -51.00
N ASP A 415 146.97 -7.94 -49.94
CA ASP A 415 146.31 -8.50 -48.75
C ASP A 415 145.39 -7.46 -48.08
N ALA A 416 145.84 -6.21 -47.95
CA ALA A 416 145.05 -5.11 -47.40
C ALA A 416 143.82 -4.77 -48.28
N ILE A 417 143.96 -4.80 -49.61
CA ILE A 417 142.84 -4.57 -50.54
C ILE A 417 141.82 -5.71 -50.45
N SER A 418 142.27 -6.97 -50.37
CA SER A 418 141.38 -8.12 -50.18
C SER A 418 140.59 -8.04 -48.88
N GLN A 419 141.24 -7.61 -47.78
CA GLN A 419 140.56 -7.36 -46.51
C GLN A 419 139.54 -6.21 -46.60
N ALA A 420 139.88 -5.14 -47.33
CA ALA A 420 138.96 -4.04 -47.60
C ALA A 420 137.74 -4.50 -48.42
N GLU A 421 137.92 -5.32 -49.46
CA GLU A 421 136.80 -5.87 -50.24
C GLU A 421 135.84 -6.69 -49.38
N ASN A 422 136.36 -7.53 -48.48
CA ASN A 422 135.52 -8.29 -47.52
C ASN A 422 134.73 -7.35 -46.59
N SER A 423 135.36 -6.30 -46.08
CA SER A 423 134.72 -5.31 -45.19
C SER A 423 133.63 -4.51 -45.92
N ILE A 424 133.86 -4.16 -47.20
CA ILE A 424 132.88 -3.47 -48.04
C ILE A 424 131.68 -4.39 -48.31
N ALA A 425 131.91 -5.68 -48.61
CA ALA A 425 130.84 -6.65 -48.83
C ALA A 425 129.97 -6.86 -47.57
N GLU A 426 130.59 -6.89 -46.39
CA GLU A 426 129.88 -6.95 -45.11
C GLU A 426 129.07 -5.67 -44.85
N GLY A 427 129.65 -4.50 -45.11
CA GLY A 427 128.97 -3.21 -45.04
C GLY A 427 127.76 -3.11 -45.99
N GLU A 428 127.90 -3.63 -47.22
CA GLU A 428 126.83 -3.63 -48.22
C GLU A 428 125.65 -4.47 -47.73
N LYS A 429 125.94 -5.66 -47.19
CA LYS A 429 124.92 -6.56 -46.61
C LYS A 429 124.21 -5.94 -45.39
N LEU A 430 124.95 -5.28 -44.50
CA LEU A 430 124.38 -4.60 -43.34
C LEU A 430 123.48 -3.42 -43.75
N SER A 431 123.90 -2.67 -44.79
CA SER A 431 123.12 -1.58 -45.36
C SER A 431 121.83 -2.08 -46.00
N GLN A 432 121.89 -3.17 -46.79
CA GLN A 432 120.69 -3.83 -47.34
C GLN A 432 119.71 -4.27 -46.24
N HIS A 433 120.22 -4.85 -45.15
CA HIS A 433 119.37 -5.25 -44.03
C HIS A 433 118.68 -4.04 -43.37
N SER A 434 119.41 -2.94 -43.20
CA SER A 434 118.88 -1.68 -42.66
C SER A 434 117.80 -1.08 -43.57
N GLY A 435 118.01 -1.11 -44.89
CA GLY A 435 117.03 -0.67 -45.88
C GLY A 435 115.73 -1.49 -45.83
N ALA A 436 115.85 -2.81 -45.72
CA ALA A 436 114.69 -3.70 -45.56
C ALA A 436 113.94 -3.45 -44.23
N ALA A 437 114.64 -3.10 -43.15
CA ALA A 437 114.01 -2.72 -41.89
C ALA A 437 113.23 -1.41 -42.01
N LEU A 438 113.79 -0.41 -42.68
CA LEU A 438 113.13 0.87 -42.95
C LEU A 438 111.89 0.70 -43.84
N GLU A 439 111.96 -0.18 -44.84
CA GLU A 439 110.80 -0.52 -45.68
C GLU A 439 109.65 -1.15 -44.88
N LYS A 440 109.97 -2.04 -43.93
CA LYS A 440 108.98 -2.58 -42.98
C LYS A 440 108.36 -1.51 -42.10
N ILE A 441 109.14 -0.51 -41.67
CA ILE A 441 108.62 0.64 -40.91
C ILE A 441 107.64 1.43 -41.76
N VAL A 442 108.01 1.79 -43.01
CA VAL A 442 107.11 2.52 -43.93
C VAL A 442 105.78 1.78 -44.13
N THR A 443 105.83 0.46 -44.37
CA THR A 443 104.61 -0.34 -44.52
C THR A 443 103.81 -0.45 -43.23
N GLY A 444 104.47 -0.59 -42.07
CA GLY A 444 103.82 -0.61 -40.76
C GLY A 444 103.11 0.69 -40.43
N VAL A 445 103.75 1.83 -40.67
CA VAL A 445 103.20 3.17 -40.45
C VAL A 445 102.02 3.44 -41.40
N LYS A 446 102.09 3.01 -42.66
CA LYS A 446 100.95 3.11 -43.59
C LYS A 446 99.73 2.36 -43.09
N ARG A 447 99.91 1.17 -42.51
CA ARG A 447 98.81 0.41 -41.88
C ARG A 447 98.27 1.13 -40.64
N ALA A 448 99.14 1.68 -39.79
CA ALA A 448 98.74 2.44 -38.62
C ALA A 448 97.89 3.66 -38.99
N SER A 449 98.29 4.41 -40.03
CA SER A 449 97.53 5.56 -40.55
C SER A 449 96.12 5.18 -41.01
N ILE A 450 95.96 4.03 -41.68
CA ILE A 450 94.63 3.52 -42.07
C ILE A 450 93.78 3.21 -40.83
N GLN A 451 94.33 2.53 -39.83
CA GLN A 451 93.59 2.21 -38.59
C GLN A 451 93.18 3.47 -37.83
N VAL A 452 94.06 4.47 -37.75
CA VAL A 452 93.75 5.77 -37.12
C VAL A 452 92.61 6.48 -37.84
N SER A 453 92.57 6.42 -39.17
CA SER A 453 91.45 6.97 -39.94
C SER A 453 90.13 6.24 -39.67
N GLU A 454 90.17 4.92 -39.44
CA GLU A 454 88.97 4.17 -39.05
C GLU A 454 88.51 4.51 -37.63
N ILE A 455 89.44 4.69 -36.69
CA ILE A 455 89.13 5.17 -35.33
C ILE A 455 88.44 6.53 -35.41
N ALA A 456 89.01 7.50 -36.13
CA ALA A 456 88.40 8.83 -36.27
C ALA A 456 86.97 8.77 -36.83
N ARG A 457 86.72 7.92 -37.84
CA ARG A 457 85.37 7.69 -38.37
C ARG A 457 84.42 7.09 -37.32
N ALA A 458 84.88 6.09 -36.56
CA ALA A 458 84.09 5.49 -35.48
C ALA A 458 83.78 6.49 -34.36
N THR A 459 84.72 7.40 -34.05
CA THR A 459 84.55 8.46 -33.06
C THR A 459 83.46 9.46 -33.47
N VAL A 460 83.39 9.84 -34.75
CA VAL A 460 82.32 10.70 -35.27
C VAL A 460 80.94 10.04 -35.14
N GLU A 461 80.83 8.75 -35.46
CA GLU A 461 79.57 8.00 -35.26
C GLU A 461 79.21 7.87 -33.78
N GLN A 462 80.18 7.63 -32.89
CA GLN A 462 79.93 7.63 -31.45
C GLN A 462 79.47 9.00 -30.94
N ALA A 463 80.03 10.10 -31.44
CA ALA A 463 79.61 11.46 -31.08
C ALA A 463 78.14 11.68 -31.44
N ARG A 464 77.73 11.26 -32.64
CA ARG A 464 76.33 11.30 -33.07
C ARG A 464 75.43 10.44 -32.18
N GLY A 465 75.86 9.22 -31.86
CA GLY A 465 75.14 8.34 -30.94
C GLY A 465 74.97 8.95 -29.54
N SER A 466 76.03 9.54 -28.99
CA SER A 466 76.01 10.26 -27.70
C SER A 466 74.96 11.37 -27.69
N HIS A 467 74.91 12.16 -28.77
CA HIS A 467 73.94 13.24 -28.92
C HIS A 467 72.49 12.73 -28.96
N CYS A 468 72.22 11.66 -29.72
CA CYS A 468 70.89 11.05 -29.76
C CYS A 468 70.45 10.49 -28.40
N ILE A 469 71.36 9.88 -27.63
CA ILE A 469 71.02 9.41 -26.27
C ILE A 469 70.72 10.61 -25.36
N LYS A 470 71.45 11.72 -25.51
CA LYS A 470 71.17 12.95 -24.74
C LYS A 470 69.75 13.47 -25.00
N GLU A 471 69.36 13.61 -26.26
CA GLU A 471 68.00 14.04 -26.64
C GLU A 471 66.94 13.07 -26.11
N ALA A 472 67.20 11.76 -26.17
CA ALA A 472 66.30 10.75 -25.61
C ALA A 472 66.15 10.90 -24.08
N MET A 473 67.22 11.22 -23.35
CA MET A 473 67.15 11.45 -21.90
C MET A 473 66.38 12.72 -21.55
N GLU A 474 66.52 13.80 -22.33
CA GLU A 474 65.70 15.01 -22.17
C GLU A 474 64.21 14.70 -22.37
N SER A 475 63.87 13.86 -23.37
CA SER A 475 62.50 13.40 -23.58
C SER A 475 61.97 12.50 -22.45
N VAL A 476 62.83 11.64 -21.87
CA VAL A 476 62.46 10.84 -20.69
C VAL A 476 62.17 11.74 -19.50
N GLU A 477 62.96 12.79 -19.27
CA GLU A 477 62.73 13.75 -18.18
C GLU A 477 61.38 14.48 -18.33
N GLU A 478 61.04 14.92 -19.54
CA GLU A 478 59.74 15.51 -19.84
C GLU A 478 58.58 14.51 -19.60
N MET A 479 58.74 13.26 -20.05
CA MET A 479 57.75 12.20 -19.87
C MET A 479 57.51 11.90 -18.38
N VAL A 480 58.58 11.87 -17.58
CA VAL A 480 58.46 11.69 -16.13
C VAL A 480 57.71 12.85 -15.48
N GLY A 481 57.93 14.08 -15.95
CA GLY A 481 57.15 15.25 -15.53
C GLY A 481 55.65 15.09 -15.81
N HIS A 482 55.29 14.58 -17.01
CA HIS A 482 53.90 14.26 -17.34
C HIS A 482 53.31 13.16 -16.45
N ILE A 483 54.04 12.07 -16.22
CA ILE A 483 53.59 10.96 -15.37
C ILE A 483 53.37 11.45 -13.93
N ALA A 484 54.25 12.32 -13.42
CA ALA A 484 54.10 12.92 -12.10
C ALA A 484 52.84 13.77 -11.97
N ASN A 485 52.53 14.59 -12.98
CA ASN A 485 51.29 15.36 -13.00
C ASN A 485 50.06 14.44 -13.06
N SER A 486 50.05 13.42 -13.93
CA SER A 486 48.94 12.45 -13.99
C SER A 486 48.75 11.66 -12.70
N ALA A 487 49.84 11.26 -12.02
CA ALA A 487 49.75 10.59 -10.72
C ALA A 487 49.11 11.49 -9.65
N ARG A 488 49.42 12.79 -9.68
CA ARG A 488 48.82 13.78 -8.78
C ARG A 488 47.33 13.98 -9.08
N GLU A 489 46.94 14.08 -10.36
CA GLU A 489 45.55 14.16 -10.77
C GLU A 489 44.76 12.89 -10.38
N HIS A 490 45.37 11.71 -10.55
CA HIS A 490 44.78 10.45 -10.10
C HIS A 490 44.56 10.40 -8.59
N THR A 491 45.50 10.92 -7.79
CA THR A 491 45.34 11.04 -6.34
C THR A 491 44.10 11.86 -5.98
N GLN A 492 43.94 13.02 -6.63
CA GLN A 492 42.77 13.87 -6.44
C GLN A 492 41.48 13.18 -6.90
N GLY A 493 41.54 12.43 -8.00
CA GLY A 493 40.44 11.62 -8.48
C GLY A 493 40.03 10.54 -7.47
N THR A 494 40.97 9.79 -6.90
CA THR A 494 40.66 8.77 -5.89
C THR A 494 40.02 9.35 -4.64
N ASP A 495 40.43 10.54 -4.19
CA ASP A 495 39.81 11.22 -3.05
C ASP A 495 38.33 11.59 -3.32
N LEU A 496 38.05 12.09 -4.53
CA LEU A 496 36.68 12.40 -4.97
C LEU A 496 35.81 11.15 -5.07
N ILE A 497 36.34 10.06 -5.63
CA ILE A 497 35.61 8.79 -5.74
C ILE A 497 35.36 8.22 -4.33
N THR A 498 36.34 8.28 -3.43
CA THR A 498 36.16 7.86 -2.02
C THR A 498 34.98 8.58 -1.38
N SER A 499 34.92 9.91 -1.53
CA SER A 499 33.82 10.72 -1.01
C SER A 499 32.46 10.42 -1.67
N ALA A 500 32.45 9.93 -2.92
CA ALA A 500 31.23 9.51 -3.61
C ALA A 500 30.75 8.14 -3.14
N VAL A 501 31.68 7.20 -2.89
CA VAL A 501 31.39 5.89 -2.34
C VAL A 501 30.80 5.98 -0.94
N GLU A 502 31.33 6.85 -0.07
CA GLU A 502 30.74 7.10 1.25
C GLU A 502 29.29 7.60 1.14
N ARG A 503 29.03 8.57 0.26
CA ARG A 503 27.67 9.04 -0.01
C ARG A 503 26.74 7.97 -0.55
N MET A 504 27.24 7.09 -1.43
CA MET A 504 26.45 5.96 -1.94
C MET A 504 26.15 4.92 -0.85
N LYS A 505 27.08 4.68 0.07
CA LYS A 505 26.88 3.81 1.22
C LYS A 505 25.78 4.34 2.14
N ASP A 506 25.78 5.64 2.40
CA ASP A 506 24.73 6.31 3.18
C ASP A 506 23.37 6.22 2.46
N LEU A 507 23.33 6.51 1.16
CA LEU A 507 22.12 6.42 0.35
C LEU A 507 21.55 5.00 0.34
N THR A 508 22.41 3.99 0.18
CA THR A 508 22.00 2.57 0.19
C THR A 508 21.39 2.19 1.53
N THR A 509 21.99 2.66 2.63
CA THR A 509 21.47 2.46 3.99
C THR A 509 20.11 3.15 4.18
N HIS A 510 19.95 4.36 3.63
CA HIS A 510 18.70 5.10 3.66
C HIS A 510 17.60 4.38 2.87
N VAL A 511 17.87 3.96 1.62
CA VAL A 511 16.92 3.21 0.78
C VAL A 511 16.46 1.96 1.51
N ARG A 512 17.39 1.16 2.05
CA ARG A 512 17.05 -0.06 2.80
C ARG A 512 16.11 0.21 3.99
N THR A 513 16.31 1.33 4.68
CA THR A 513 15.47 1.73 5.82
C THR A 513 14.09 2.17 5.34
N SER A 514 14.00 3.03 4.32
CA SER A 514 12.74 3.48 3.73
C SER A 514 11.93 2.32 3.13
N THR A 515 12.58 1.36 2.46
CA THR A 515 11.92 0.16 1.92
C THR A 515 11.29 -0.68 3.03
N ARG A 516 11.97 -0.84 4.18
CA ARG A 516 11.39 -1.51 5.37
C ARG A 516 10.17 -0.78 5.94
N GLU A 517 10.20 0.55 5.97
CA GLU A 517 9.07 1.37 6.41
C GLU A 517 7.89 1.29 5.43
N GLN A 518 8.14 1.36 4.13
CA GLN A 518 7.12 1.20 3.10
C GLN A 518 6.49 -0.20 3.12
N SER A 519 7.27 -1.25 3.35
CA SER A 519 6.74 -2.61 3.49
C SER A 519 5.72 -2.69 4.64
N ARG A 520 6.04 -2.08 5.79
CA ARG A 520 5.12 -1.97 6.94
C ARG A 520 3.88 -1.16 6.59
N ALA A 521 4.02 -0.03 5.90
CA ALA A 521 2.90 0.81 5.47
C ALA A 521 1.98 0.08 4.49
N SER A 522 2.54 -0.64 3.51
CA SER A 522 1.78 -1.45 2.56
C SER A 522 0.98 -2.55 3.27
N SER A 523 1.59 -3.24 4.24
CA SER A 523 0.88 -4.23 5.06
C SER A 523 -0.29 -3.63 5.86
N LEU A 524 -0.12 -2.42 6.40
CA LEU A 524 -1.19 -1.69 7.10
C LEU A 524 -2.32 -1.29 6.14
N ILE A 525 -2.01 -0.84 4.93
CA ILE A 525 -3.00 -0.51 3.90
C ILE A 525 -3.80 -1.76 3.53
N ALA A 526 -3.12 -2.88 3.22
CA ALA A 526 -3.78 -4.14 2.90
C ALA A 526 -4.79 -4.56 3.98
N ARG A 527 -4.38 -4.48 5.26
CA ARG A 527 -5.26 -4.79 6.40
C ARG A 527 -6.42 -3.80 6.56
N SER A 528 -6.19 -2.51 6.32
CA SER A 528 -7.24 -1.50 6.34
C SER A 528 -8.28 -1.74 5.24
N THR A 529 -7.82 -2.14 4.05
CA THR A 529 -8.69 -2.45 2.91
C THR A 529 -9.54 -3.71 3.17
N GLU A 530 -8.98 -4.71 3.84
CA GLU A 530 -9.73 -5.89 4.30
C GLU A 530 -10.86 -5.49 5.28
N ASN A 531 -10.57 -4.58 6.23
CA ASN A 531 -11.58 -4.03 7.14
C ASN A 531 -12.68 -3.25 6.39
N VAL A 532 -12.32 -2.44 5.39
CA VAL A 532 -13.31 -1.73 4.55
C VAL A 532 -14.21 -2.71 3.80
N THR A 533 -13.62 -3.78 3.24
CA THR A 533 -14.38 -4.84 2.54
C THR A 533 -15.38 -5.51 3.49
N SER A 534 -14.99 -5.74 4.75
CA SER A 534 -15.90 -6.26 5.78
C SER A 534 -17.02 -5.27 6.11
N LEU A 535 -16.71 -3.98 6.27
CA LEU A 535 -17.70 -2.93 6.53
C LEU A 535 -18.71 -2.77 5.38
N VAL A 536 -18.24 -2.83 4.13
CA VAL A 536 -19.08 -2.87 2.92
C VAL A 536 -20.12 -3.99 3.02
N GLY A 537 -19.71 -5.18 3.47
CA GLY A 537 -20.62 -6.30 3.72
C GLY A 537 -21.70 -5.96 4.75
N HIS A 538 -21.32 -5.39 5.89
CA HIS A 538 -22.27 -4.98 6.93
C HIS A 538 -23.25 -3.89 6.47
N ILE A 539 -22.78 -2.88 5.71
CA ILE A 539 -23.65 -1.82 5.19
C ILE A 539 -24.62 -2.39 4.15
N ARG A 540 -24.15 -3.30 3.27
CA ARG A 540 -25.02 -3.96 2.29
C ARG A 540 -26.16 -4.73 2.98
N ASP A 541 -25.86 -5.45 4.07
CA ASP A 541 -26.88 -6.13 4.87
C ASP A 541 -27.86 -5.16 5.54
N ALA A 542 -27.37 -4.05 6.09
CA ALA A 542 -28.22 -3.00 6.68
C ALA A 542 -29.16 -2.36 5.64
N CYS A 543 -28.66 -2.03 4.45
CA CYS A 543 -29.47 -1.51 3.34
C CYS A 543 -30.59 -2.50 2.95
N ARG A 544 -30.26 -3.79 2.84
CA ARG A 544 -31.26 -4.84 2.55
C ARG A 544 -32.38 -4.89 3.59
N LEU A 545 -32.03 -4.83 4.88
CA LEU A 545 -33.01 -4.79 5.97
C LEU A 545 -33.86 -3.50 5.96
N GLN A 546 -33.28 -2.37 5.59
CA GLN A 546 -33.98 -1.09 5.50
C GLN A 546 -35.00 -1.07 4.36
N VAL A 547 -34.69 -1.71 3.22
CA VAL A 547 -35.65 -1.90 2.11
C VAL A 547 -36.82 -2.74 2.57
N GLU A 548 -36.58 -3.88 3.24
CA GLU A 548 -37.64 -4.74 3.77
C GLU A 548 -38.53 -4.00 4.78
N SER A 549 -37.91 -3.22 5.66
CA SER A 549 -38.64 -2.40 6.64
C SER A 549 -39.48 -1.32 5.97
N SER A 550 -38.97 -0.67 4.92
CA SER A 550 -39.70 0.35 4.16
C SER A 550 -40.94 -0.23 3.48
N VAL A 551 -40.86 -1.46 2.96
CA VAL A 551 -42.03 -2.18 2.41
C VAL A 551 -43.09 -2.40 3.49
N LYS A 552 -42.71 -2.89 4.67
CA LYS A 552 -43.64 -3.12 5.79
C LYS A 552 -44.28 -1.81 6.29
N ILE A 553 -43.52 -0.72 6.34
CA ILE A 553 -44.07 0.61 6.68
C ILE A 553 -45.07 1.04 5.61
N SER A 554 -44.74 0.89 4.33
CA SER A 554 -45.65 1.24 3.23
C SER A 554 -46.97 0.46 3.29
N GLU A 555 -46.94 -0.84 3.63
CA GLU A 555 -48.14 -1.65 3.86
C GLU A 555 -48.97 -1.13 5.05
N SER A 556 -48.30 -0.80 6.16
CA SER A 556 -48.95 -0.25 7.35
C SER A 556 -49.61 1.10 7.08
N VAL A 557 -48.92 1.99 6.36
CA VAL A 557 -49.44 3.30 5.92
C VAL A 557 -50.66 3.14 5.01
N ASN A 558 -50.64 2.17 4.10
CA ASN A 558 -51.81 1.84 3.26
C ASN A 558 -53.00 1.36 4.09
N ASN A 559 -52.79 0.52 5.10
CA ASN A 559 -53.84 0.07 6.01
C ASN A 559 -54.44 1.24 6.82
N ILE A 560 -53.60 2.17 7.28
CA ILE A 560 -54.07 3.40 7.96
C ILE A 560 -54.92 4.25 7.00
N GLN A 561 -54.53 4.39 5.73
CA GLN A 561 -55.34 5.13 4.74
C GLN A 561 -56.73 4.51 4.57
N ILE A 562 -56.80 3.18 4.44
CA ILE A 562 -58.07 2.45 4.31
C ILE A 562 -58.95 2.68 5.55
N SER A 563 -58.38 2.57 6.75
CA SER A 563 -59.10 2.80 8.02
C SER A 563 -59.55 4.25 8.17
N THR A 564 -58.73 5.21 7.76
CA THR A 564 -59.04 6.65 7.81
C THR A 564 -60.23 6.98 6.90
N ASN A 565 -60.25 6.42 5.68
CA ASN A 565 -61.38 6.55 4.76
C ASN A 565 -62.67 5.94 5.35
N ALA A 566 -62.57 4.77 5.98
CA ALA A 566 -63.72 4.14 6.65
C ALA A 566 -64.24 4.99 7.82
N ASN A 567 -63.36 5.54 8.66
CA ASN A 567 -63.74 6.41 9.77
C ASN A 567 -64.40 7.71 9.30
N SER A 568 -63.87 8.33 8.24
CA SER A 568 -64.46 9.52 7.62
C SER A 568 -65.86 9.23 7.07
N HIS A 569 -66.05 8.07 6.43
CA HIS A 569 -67.35 7.64 5.94
C HIS A 569 -68.34 7.38 7.09
N ALA A 570 -67.92 6.64 8.12
CA ALA A 570 -68.74 6.35 9.30
C ALA A 570 -69.18 7.64 10.02
N ALA A 571 -68.28 8.61 10.18
CA ALA A 571 -68.60 9.89 10.80
C ALA A 571 -69.60 10.72 9.98
N LYS A 572 -69.52 10.70 8.63
CA LYS A 572 -70.54 11.34 7.77
C LYS A 572 -71.91 10.67 7.87
N VAL A 573 -71.95 9.35 8.05
CA VAL A 573 -73.21 8.62 8.28
C VAL A 573 -73.78 8.95 9.67
N MET A 574 -72.94 9.09 10.69
CA MET A 574 -73.35 9.54 12.02
C MET A 574 -73.92 10.96 11.97
N ASP A 575 -73.27 11.90 11.29
CA ASP A 575 -73.74 13.28 11.10
C ASP A 575 -75.13 13.35 10.44
N ALA A 576 -75.36 12.54 9.40
CA ALA A 576 -76.67 12.41 8.77
C ALA A 576 -77.73 11.80 9.70
N SER A 577 -77.33 10.87 10.58
CA SER A 577 -78.23 10.22 11.55
C SER A 577 -78.60 11.15 12.70
N VAL A 578 -77.66 11.96 13.18
CA VAL A 578 -77.85 13.04 14.17
C VAL A 578 -78.84 14.07 13.62
N THR A 579 -78.66 14.53 12.38
CA THR A 579 -79.62 15.44 11.72
C THR A 579 -81.04 14.85 11.68
N GLY A 580 -81.16 13.52 11.50
CA GLY A 580 -82.43 12.81 11.58
C GLY A 580 -83.04 12.75 12.98
N LEU A 581 -82.22 12.49 14.01
CA LEU A 581 -82.60 12.45 15.42
C LEU A 581 -83.05 13.83 15.93
N SER A 582 -82.29 14.89 15.60
CA SER A 582 -82.62 16.29 15.90
C SER A 582 -84.04 16.65 15.45
N ARG A 583 -84.39 16.27 14.21
CA ARG A 583 -85.75 16.46 13.66
C ARG A 583 -86.83 15.67 14.43
N GLN A 584 -86.50 14.51 14.97
CA GLN A 584 -87.40 13.68 15.75
C GLN A 584 -87.62 14.24 17.16
N ILE A 585 -86.57 14.83 17.75
CA ILE A 585 -86.64 15.53 19.04
C ILE A 585 -87.50 16.79 18.92
N ASP A 586 -87.32 17.61 17.87
CA ASP A 586 -88.16 18.78 17.58
C ASP A 586 -89.66 18.44 17.48
N LEU A 587 -89.98 17.29 16.86
CA LEU A 587 -91.35 16.79 16.78
C LEU A 587 -91.90 16.36 18.14
N LEU A 588 -91.06 15.73 18.97
CA LEU A 588 -91.42 15.30 20.32
C LEU A 588 -91.69 16.49 21.25
N GLU A 589 -90.85 17.54 21.17
CA GLU A 589 -91.01 18.79 21.92
C GLU A 589 -92.32 19.49 21.53
N LYS A 590 -92.65 19.50 20.23
CA LYS A 590 -93.90 20.05 19.73
C LYS A 590 -95.15 19.31 20.23
N GLU A 591 -95.12 17.98 20.30
CA GLU A 591 -96.20 17.18 20.91
C GLU A 591 -96.31 17.41 22.43
N MET A 592 -95.18 17.59 23.13
CA MET A 592 -95.14 17.84 24.57
C MET A 592 -95.72 19.21 24.97
N THR A 593 -95.62 20.24 24.12
CA THR A 593 -96.21 21.57 24.40
C THR A 593 -97.75 21.58 24.57
N GLY A 594 -98.45 20.51 24.16
CA GLY A 594 -99.88 20.33 24.42
C GLY A 594 -100.23 20.03 25.88
N PHE A 595 -99.29 19.56 26.69
CA PHE A 595 -99.49 19.22 28.10
C PHE A 595 -99.01 20.35 29.02
N LYS A 596 -99.93 20.95 29.79
CA LYS A 596 -99.63 21.93 30.83
C LYS A 596 -99.38 21.20 32.15
N ILE A 597 -98.10 20.93 32.38
CA ILE A 597 -97.52 20.38 33.62
C ILE A 597 -97.66 21.40 34.76
#